data_AF-A0A3M6U8N4-F1
#
_entry.id   AF-A0A3M6U8N4-F1
#
_cell.length_a   1.000
_cell.length_b   1.000
_cell.length_c   1.000
_cell.angle_alpha   90.00
_cell.angle_beta   90.00
_cell.angle_gamma   90.00
#
_symmetry.space_group_name_H-M   'P 1'
#
loop_
_entity.id
_entity.type
_entity.pdbx_description
1 polymer ?
#
loop_
_entity_poly.entity_id
_entity_poly.type
_entity_poly.pdbx_seq_one_letter_code
_entity_poly.pdbx_strand_id
1 'polypeptide(L)'
;MCDEAKQYAQTLADMGSLVHSPSSDRVGQGENLAMECLSNGSPTIEDAVTNWYNEVCDPGYDFASPSFSGGTGHFTQVVWKGSTVLGIGRAEGTMRGMK
;
A
#
# COMPACT_ATOMS: atom_id res chain seq x y z
N MET A 1 -4.70 -11.39 9.28
CA MET A 1 -4.11 -10.39 8.37
C MET A 1 -5.10 -9.73 7.41
N CYS A 2 -5.96 -10.49 6.68
CA CYS A 2 -6.90 -9.86 5.73
C CYS A 2 -7.99 -9.03 6.41
N ASP A 3 -8.51 -9.49 7.55
CA ASP A 3 -9.58 -8.78 8.26
C ASP A 3 -9.07 -7.46 8.86
N GLU A 4 -7.86 -7.48 9.43
CA GLU A 4 -7.15 -6.33 9.98
C GLU A 4 -6.80 -5.34 8.85
N ALA A 5 -6.28 -5.83 7.72
CA ALA A 5 -6.02 -4.99 6.55
C ALA A 5 -7.31 -4.35 6.02
N LYS A 6 -8.43 -5.08 6.00
CA LYS A 6 -9.73 -4.54 5.56
C LYS A 6 -10.25 -3.50 6.54
N GLN A 7 -10.15 -3.75 7.84
CA GLN A 7 -10.55 -2.80 8.88
C GLN A 7 -9.72 -1.51 8.79
N TYR A 8 -8.41 -1.63 8.59
CA TYR A 8 -7.55 -0.48 8.46
C TYR A 8 -7.78 0.29 7.16
N ALA A 9 -8.03 -0.42 6.05
CA ALA A 9 -8.44 0.22 4.78
C ALA A 9 -9.70 1.08 4.96
N GLN A 10 -10.68 0.63 5.75
CA GLN A 10 -11.86 1.45 6.06
C GLN A 10 -11.49 2.71 6.83
N THR A 11 -10.59 2.62 7.81
CA THR A 11 -10.10 3.79 8.57
C THR A 11 -9.42 4.80 7.63
N LEU A 12 -8.60 4.33 6.69
CA LEU A 12 -7.94 5.20 5.69
C LEU A 12 -8.95 5.86 4.75
N ALA A 13 -9.96 5.10 4.30
CA ALA A 13 -11.03 5.63 3.45
C ALA A 13 -11.84 6.72 4.17
N ASP A 14 -12.16 6.53 5.45
CA ASP A 14 -12.89 7.50 6.27
C ASP A 14 -12.06 8.77 6.53
N MET A 15 -10.73 8.62 6.68
CA MET A 15 -9.80 9.75 6.84
C MET A 15 -9.52 10.49 5.53
N GLY A 16 -9.62 9.82 4.38
CA GLY A 16 -9.21 10.35 3.08
C GLY A 16 -7.72 10.61 2.98
N SER A 17 -6.89 9.86 3.71
CA SER A 17 -5.44 10.03 3.73
C SER A 17 -4.73 8.69 3.94
N LEU A 18 -3.57 8.52 3.29
CA LEU A 18 -2.68 7.39 3.53
C LEU A 18 -1.72 7.70 4.68
N VAL A 19 -1.91 6.98 5.78
CA VAL A 19 -1.02 6.99 6.93
C VAL A 19 -0.77 5.54 7.31
N HIS A 20 0.49 5.17 7.53
CA HIS A 20 0.81 3.82 7.99
C HIS A 20 0.19 3.52 9.35
N SER A 21 -0.27 2.28 9.54
CA SER A 21 -0.72 1.83 10.86
C SER A 21 0.42 1.88 11.88
N PRO A 22 0.12 2.16 13.16
CA PRO A 22 1.11 2.10 14.22
C PRO A 22 1.81 0.75 14.22
N SER A 23 3.14 0.74 14.37
CA SER A 23 3.91 -0.51 14.40
C SER A 23 3.50 -1.45 15.54
N SER A 24 2.90 -0.92 16.62
CA SER A 24 2.29 -1.68 17.72
C SER A 24 1.10 -2.54 17.28
N ASP A 25 0.41 -2.13 16.23
CA ASP A 25 -0.83 -2.77 15.76
C ASP A 25 -0.54 -3.84 14.70
N ARG A 26 0.71 -3.85 14.20
CA ARG A 26 1.19 -4.76 13.15
C ARG A 26 2.58 -5.31 13.47
N VAL A 27 2.79 -5.75 14.71
CA VAL A 27 4.07 -6.30 15.18
C VAL A 27 4.53 -7.43 14.25
N GLY A 28 5.74 -7.29 13.71
CA GLY A 28 6.33 -8.27 12.79
C GLY A 28 5.80 -8.22 11.36
N GLN A 29 5.01 -7.21 10.99
CA GLN A 29 4.43 -7.05 9.65
C GLN A 29 4.91 -5.77 8.96
N GLY A 30 5.21 -5.90 7.67
CA GLY A 30 5.32 -4.76 6.76
C GLY A 30 3.95 -4.25 6.33
N GLU A 31 3.91 -3.11 5.64
CA GLU A 31 2.67 -2.51 5.14
C GLU A 31 2.93 -1.71 3.88
N ASN A 32 2.10 -1.93 2.85
CA ASN A 32 2.00 -1.06 1.68
C ASN A 32 0.60 -0.49 1.62
N LEU A 33 0.48 0.77 1.22
CA LEU A 33 -0.80 1.46 1.12
C LEU A 33 -1.00 2.04 -0.29
N ALA A 34 -2.24 2.08 -0.73
CA ALA A 34 -2.64 2.70 -1.99
C ALA A 34 -4.02 3.35 -1.83
N MET A 35 -4.19 4.51 -2.47
CA MET A 35 -5.45 5.25 -2.49
C MET A 35 -5.50 6.04 -3.79
N GLU A 36 -6.63 5.96 -4.48
CA GLU A 36 -6.92 6.80 -5.63
C GLU A 36 -8.32 7.37 -5.45
N CYS A 37 -8.50 8.63 -5.81
CA CYS A 37 -9.81 9.28 -5.82
C CYS A 37 -10.25 9.42 -7.27
N LEU A 38 -11.26 8.64 -7.67
CA LEU A 38 -11.76 8.61 -9.04
C LEU A 38 -13.18 9.20 -9.09
N SER A 39 -13.47 9.94 -10.16
CA SER A 39 -14.83 10.43 -10.44
C SER A 39 -15.72 9.33 -11.02
N ASN A 40 -15.13 8.28 -11.57
CA ASN A 40 -15.80 7.10 -12.11
C ASN A 40 -14.90 5.86 -11.96
N GLY A 41 -15.50 4.74 -11.57
CA GLY A 41 -14.77 3.51 -11.25
C GLY A 41 -14.10 3.54 -9.88
N SER A 42 -13.28 2.52 -9.64
CA SER A 42 -12.50 2.36 -8.42
C SER A 42 -11.18 1.66 -8.78
N PRO A 43 -10.06 2.00 -8.12
CA PRO A 43 -8.79 1.34 -8.37
C PRO A 43 -8.88 -0.17 -8.06
N THR A 44 -8.22 -0.98 -8.87
CA THR A 44 -8.11 -2.41 -8.61
C THR A 44 -6.93 -2.72 -7.70
N ILE A 45 -6.91 -3.94 -7.13
CA ILE A 45 -5.75 -4.44 -6.39
C ILE A 45 -4.54 -4.59 -7.34
N GLU A 46 -4.79 -4.94 -8.59
CA GLU A 46 -3.75 -5.08 -9.61
C GLU A 46 -3.07 -3.73 -9.90
N ASP A 47 -3.84 -2.64 -9.99
CA ASP A 47 -3.30 -1.29 -10.17
C ASP A 47 -2.38 -0.91 -9.00
N ALA A 48 -2.82 -1.15 -7.76
CA ALA A 48 -2.03 -0.87 -6.57
C ALA A 48 -0.71 -1.65 -6.54
N VAL A 49 -0.76 -2.96 -6.78
CA VAL A 49 0.45 -3.81 -6.81
C VAL A 49 1.39 -3.42 -7.96
N THR A 50 0.82 -3.08 -9.13
CA THR A 50 1.59 -2.61 -10.28
C THR A 50 2.32 -1.31 -9.96
N ASN A 51 1.63 -0.35 -9.34
CA ASN A 51 2.22 0.93 -8.93
C ASN A 51 3.34 0.73 -7.88
N TRP A 52 3.11 -0.12 -6.87
CA TRP A 52 4.15 -0.47 -5.90
C TRP A 52 5.37 -1.12 -6.56
N TYR A 53 5.16 -2.05 -7.48
CA TYR A 53 6.27 -2.73 -8.16
C TYR A 53 7.05 -1.79 -9.07
N ASN A 54 6.37 -0.86 -9.76
CA ASN A 54 6.96 0.08 -10.69
C ASN A 54 7.92 1.09 -10.05
N GLU A 55 7.96 1.21 -8.71
CA GLU A 55 9.00 1.96 -8.00
C GLU A 55 10.43 1.49 -8.36
N VAL A 56 10.58 0.22 -8.80
CA VAL A 56 11.84 -0.31 -9.33
C VAL A 56 12.33 0.44 -10.58
N CYS A 57 11.42 1.03 -11.33
CA CYS A 57 11.69 1.79 -12.56
C CYS A 57 11.72 3.30 -12.30
N ASP A 58 10.75 3.82 -11.53
CA ASP A 58 10.62 5.24 -11.20
C ASP A 58 10.07 5.37 -9.77
N PRO A 59 10.85 5.87 -8.79
CA PRO A 59 12.11 6.61 -8.94
C PRO A 59 13.35 5.76 -9.25
N GLY A 60 13.22 4.42 -9.26
CA GLY A 60 14.31 3.50 -9.55
C GLY A 60 14.97 2.94 -8.29
N TYR A 61 15.24 1.64 -8.27
CA TYR A 61 15.98 0.99 -7.19
C TYR A 61 17.44 0.68 -7.59
N ASP A 62 18.40 1.19 -6.82
CA ASP A 62 19.82 0.90 -7.04
C ASP A 62 20.21 -0.45 -6.44
N PHE A 63 20.25 -1.47 -7.29
CA PHE A 63 20.68 -2.82 -6.90
C PHE A 63 22.18 -2.93 -6.59
N ALA A 64 23.02 -2.01 -7.09
CA ALA A 64 24.45 -1.99 -6.82
C ALA A 64 24.77 -1.39 -5.44
N SER A 65 23.95 -0.45 -4.97
CA SER A 65 24.05 0.16 -3.65
C SER A 65 22.70 0.09 -2.90
N PRO A 66 22.27 -1.11 -2.48
CA PRO A 66 20.95 -1.31 -1.88
C PRO A 66 20.83 -0.54 -0.57
N SER A 67 19.80 0.28 -0.47
CA SER A 67 19.45 1.03 0.73
C SER A 67 17.97 1.33 0.76
N PHE A 68 17.44 1.62 1.95
CA PHE A 68 16.06 2.10 2.05
C PHE A 68 15.96 3.51 1.46
N SER A 69 15.00 3.71 0.56
CA SER A 69 14.59 5.03 0.11
C SER A 69 13.06 5.13 0.21
N GLY A 70 12.55 6.30 0.61
CA GLY A 70 11.11 6.50 0.77
C GLY A 70 10.28 6.29 -0.50
N GLY A 71 10.91 6.28 -1.67
CA GLY A 71 10.25 6.04 -2.97
C GLY A 71 10.40 4.63 -3.52
N THR A 72 11.07 3.70 -2.82
CA THR A 72 11.20 2.29 -3.24
C THR A 72 10.76 1.30 -2.16
N GLY A 73 10.15 1.82 -1.10
CA GLY A 73 9.71 1.04 0.06
C GLY A 73 8.62 0.02 -0.29
N HIS A 74 7.67 0.39 -1.17
CA HIS A 74 6.61 -0.53 -1.54
C HIS A 74 7.14 -1.64 -2.43
N PHE A 75 7.99 -1.32 -3.42
CA PHE A 75 8.64 -2.32 -4.27
C PHE A 75 9.44 -3.31 -3.42
N THR A 76 10.32 -2.81 -2.56
CA THR A 76 11.18 -3.69 -1.74
C THR A 76 10.36 -4.58 -0.81
N GLN A 77 9.22 -4.12 -0.29
CA GLN A 77 8.30 -4.94 0.49
C GLN A 77 7.60 -6.03 -0.36
N VAL A 78 7.22 -5.74 -1.61
CA VAL A 78 6.62 -6.73 -2.54
C VAL A 78 7.58 -7.89 -2.81
N VAL A 79 8.87 -7.60 -3.00
CA VAL A 79 9.89 -8.61 -3.33
C VAL A 79 10.72 -9.08 -2.12
N TRP A 80 10.29 -8.74 -0.90
CA TRP A 80 11.06 -9.03 0.30
C TRP A 80 11.12 -10.53 0.58
N LYS A 81 12.31 -11.13 0.43
CA LYS A 81 12.53 -12.58 0.55
C LYS A 81 12.00 -13.20 1.86
N GLY A 82 12.04 -12.45 2.97
CA GLY A 82 11.57 -12.93 4.27
C GLY A 82 10.05 -12.89 4.46
N SER A 83 9.33 -12.16 3.60
CA SER A 83 7.88 -12.03 3.66
C SER A 83 7.24 -13.23 2.96
N THR A 84 6.54 -14.07 3.72
CA THR A 84 5.98 -15.34 3.23
C THR A 84 4.46 -15.42 3.34
N VAL A 85 3.83 -14.41 3.95
CA VAL A 85 2.37 -14.31 4.14
C VAL A 85 1.94 -12.91 3.74
N LEU A 86 0.79 -12.82 3.07
CA LEU A 86 0.20 -11.57 2.59
C LEU A 86 -1.27 -11.51 2.99
N GLY A 87 -1.70 -10.36 3.51
CA GLY A 87 -3.10 -10.00 3.67
C GLY A 87 -3.39 -8.69 2.96
N ILE A 88 -4.49 -8.64 2.21
CA ILE A 88 -4.92 -7.44 1.49
C ILE A 88 -6.34 -7.09 1.94
N GLY A 89 -6.55 -5.81 2.22
CA GLY A 89 -7.85 -5.23 2.50
C GLY A 89 -8.11 -4.05 1.57
N ARG A 90 -9.38 -3.87 1.20
CA ARG A 90 -9.84 -2.72 0.40
C ARG A 90 -11.13 -2.19 1.02
N ALA A 91 -11.24 -0.87 1.03
CA ALA A 91 -12.46 -0.14 1.35
C ALA A 91 -12.67 0.96 0.31
N GLU A 92 -13.90 1.43 0.22
CA GLU A 92 -14.28 2.56 -0.63
C GLU A 92 -14.99 3.60 0.24
N GLY A 93 -14.68 4.87 0.00
CA GLY A 93 -15.34 6.01 0.64
C GLY A 93 -16.04 6.88 -0.38
N THR A 94 -16.63 7.98 0.07
CA THR A 94 -17.05 9.04 -0.85
C THR A 94 -16.65 10.38 -0.26
N MET A 95 -15.74 11.07 -0.93
CA MET A 95 -15.29 12.40 -0.52
C MET A 95 -15.56 13.38 -1.67
N ARG A 96 -16.42 14.38 -1.41
CA ARG A 96 -16.81 15.41 -2.39
C ARG A 96 -17.36 14.84 -3.72
N GLY A 97 -18.03 13.69 -3.68
CA GLY A 97 -18.60 13.02 -4.85
C GLY A 97 -17.61 12.17 -5.66
N MET A 98 -16.34 12.11 -5.24
CA MET A 98 -15.35 11.16 -5.75
C MET A 98 -15.37 9.90 -4.88
N LYS A 99 -15.14 8.74 -5.51
CA LYS A 99 -15.02 7.45 -4.84
C LYS A 99 -13.56 7.05 -4.70
#